data_AF-A0A5E4LR68-F1
#
_entry.id   AF-A0A5E4LR68-F1
#
_cell.length_a   1.000
_cell.length_b   1.000
_cell.length_c   1.000
_cell.angle_alpha   90.00
_cell.angle_beta   90.00
_cell.angle_gamma   90.00
#
_symmetry.space_group_name_H-M   'P 1'
#
loop_
_entity.id
_entity.type
_entity.pdbx_description
1 polymer ?
#
loop_
_entity_poly.entity_id
_entity_poly.type
_entity_poly.pdbx_seq_one_letter_code
_entity_poly.pdbx_strand_id
1 'polypeptide(L)' 'MLVPEMKVLSDAEKTKVLSKYRINEHQLPKMYSKDPAAVALKATAGNLIKVERNDGTGKYTTYRIVVE' A
#
# COMPACT_ATOMS: atom_id res chain seq x y z
N MET A 1 6.35 15.27 -13.20
CA MET A 1 5.64 14.01 -12.87
C MET A 1 6.04 13.60 -11.47
N LEU A 2 5.16 13.70 -10.48
CA LEU A 2 5.45 13.22 -9.12
C LEU A 2 4.82 11.83 -8.99
N VAL A 3 5.60 10.81 -9.31
CA VAL A 3 5.23 9.43 -8.97
C VAL A 3 5.38 9.30 -7.45
N PRO A 4 4.33 8.90 -6.72
CA PRO A 4 4.44 8.73 -5.28
C PRO A 4 5.42 7.59 -4.96
N GLU A 5 6.10 7.70 -3.83
CA GLU A 5 6.96 6.62 -3.35
C GLU A 5 6.06 5.47 -2.90
N MET A 6 6.34 4.27 -3.41
CA MET A 6 5.55 3.08 -3.09
C MET A 6 6.49 2.00 -2.55
N LYS A 7 6.08 1.36 -1.46
CA LYS A 7 6.86 0.31 -0.79
C LYS A 7 5.96 -0.84 -0.39
N VAL A 8 6.40 -2.06 -0.66
CA VAL A 8 5.76 -3.28 -0.14
C VAL A 8 6.13 -3.44 1.33
N LEU A 9 5.13 -3.61 2.19
CA LEU A 9 5.31 -3.89 3.60
C LEU A 9 5.44 -5.39 3.84
N SER A 10 6.27 -5.74 4.81
CA SER A 10 6.37 -7.11 5.34
C SER A 10 5.11 -7.49 6.15
N ASP A 11 4.88 -8.78 6.37
CA ASP A 11 3.73 -9.27 7.15
C ASP A 11 3.71 -8.72 8.59
N ALA A 12 4.88 -8.53 9.19
CA ALA A 12 5.03 -7.92 10.51
C ALA A 12 4.59 -6.45 10.52
N GLU A 13 4.98 -5.68 9.50
CA GLU A 13 4.56 -4.27 9.34
C GLU A 13 3.07 -4.17 9.00
N LYS A 14 2.57 -5.06 8.15
CA LYS A 14 1.15 -5.17 7.81
C LYS A 14 0.31 -5.36 9.07
N THR A 15 0.67 -6.33 9.89
CA THR A 15 -0.01 -6.59 11.17
C THR A 15 0.00 -5.35 12.07
N LYS A 16 1.16 -4.68 12.20
CA LYS A 16 1.27 -3.43 12.97
C LYS A 16 0.35 -2.34 12.45
N VAL A 17 0.24 -2.15 11.14
CA VAL A 17 -0.65 -1.15 10.53
C VAL A 17 -2.11 -1.48 10.80
N LEU A 18 -2.52 -2.72 10.56
CA LEU A 18 -3.89 -3.19 10.81
C LEU A 18 -4.28 -3.02 12.28
N SER A 19 -3.41 -3.41 13.21
CA SER A 19 -3.62 -3.23 14.66
C SER A 19 -3.65 -1.75 15.08
N LYS A 20 -2.76 -0.93 14.51
CA LYS A 20 -2.68 0.51 14.83
C LYS A 20 -3.96 1.24 14.45
N TYR A 21 -4.51 0.96 13.28
CA TYR A 21 -5.73 1.59 12.79
C TYR A 21 -7.00 0.81 13.18
N ARG A 22 -6.86 -0.37 13.80
CA ARG A 22 -7.95 -1.29 14.16
C ARG A 22 -8.87 -1.59 12.97
N ILE A 23 -8.26 -1.82 11.81
CA ILE A 23 -8.96 -2.13 10.55
C ILE A 23 -8.57 -3.51 10.06
N ASN A 24 -9.46 -4.09 9.26
CA ASN A 24 -9.23 -5.33 8.55
C ASN A 24 -8.67 -5.05 7.15
N GLU A 25 -7.99 -6.05 6.60
CA GLU A 25 -7.41 -6.03 5.26
C GLU A 25 -8.43 -5.66 4.17
N HIS A 26 -9.65 -6.14 4.30
CA HIS A 26 -10.74 -5.88 3.34
C HIS A 26 -11.25 -4.43 3.37
N GLN A 27 -10.98 -3.69 4.43
CA GLN A 27 -11.37 -2.28 4.55
C GLN A 27 -10.36 -1.34 3.88
N LEU A 28 -9.19 -1.86 3.49
CA LEU A 28 -8.20 -1.10 2.77
C LEU A 28 -8.58 -0.97 1.29
N PRO A 29 -8.25 0.16 0.65
CA PRO A 29 -8.35 0.29 -0.80
C PRO A 29 -7.57 -0.82 -1.50
N LYS A 30 -8.17 -1.41 -2.52
CA LYS A 30 -7.59 -2.53 -3.26
C LYS A 30 -6.73 -2.01 -4.42
N MET A 31 -5.69 -2.76 -4.75
CA MET A 31 -4.84 -2.56 -5.94
C MET A 31 -4.74 -3.91 -6.66
N TYR A 32 -4.89 -3.91 -7.98
CA TYR A 32 -4.75 -5.15 -8.74
C TYR A 32 -3.28 -5.52 -8.89
N SER A 33 -2.97 -6.82 -8.84
CA SER A 33 -1.64 -7.38 -9.10
C SER A 33 -1.13 -7.06 -10.51
N LYS A 34 -2.07 -6.80 -11.44
CA LYS A 34 -1.81 -6.38 -12.83
C LYS A 34 -1.45 -4.90 -12.97
N ASP A 35 -1.60 -4.10 -11.91
CA ASP A 35 -1.23 -2.68 -11.95
C ASP A 35 0.28 -2.55 -12.17
N PRO A 36 0.74 -1.69 -13.11
CA PRO A 36 2.17 -1.48 -13.36
C PRO A 36 2.98 -1.16 -12.11
N ALA A 37 2.39 -0.44 -11.13
CA ALA A 37 3.05 -0.13 -9.86
C ALA A 37 3.24 -1.37 -8.98
N ALA A 38 2.23 -2.26 -8.91
CA ALA A 38 2.32 -3.52 -8.19
C ALA A 38 3.33 -4.46 -8.84
N VAL A 39 3.33 -4.55 -10.18
CA VAL A 39 4.27 -5.36 -10.95
C VAL A 39 5.71 -4.86 -10.77
N ALA A 40 5.94 -3.55 -10.84
CA ALA A 40 7.26 -2.95 -10.62
C ALA A 40 7.81 -3.25 -9.22
N LEU A 41 6.91 -3.30 -8.23
CA LEU A 41 7.22 -3.64 -6.84
C LEU A 41 7.28 -5.13 -6.54
N LYS A 42 6.99 -6.00 -7.52
CA LYS A 42 6.86 -7.46 -7.36
C LYS A 42 5.87 -7.83 -6.24
N ALA A 43 4.83 -7.02 -6.06
CA ALA A 43 3.83 -7.25 -5.03
C ALA A 43 2.82 -8.32 -5.51
N THR A 44 2.53 -9.29 -4.66
CA THR A 44 1.56 -10.37 -4.93
C THR A 44 0.27 -10.15 -4.16
N ALA A 45 -0.79 -10.88 -4.53
CA ALA A 45 -2.07 -10.82 -3.83
C ALA A 45 -1.89 -11.07 -2.32
N GLY A 46 -2.48 -10.21 -1.50
CA GLY A 46 -2.34 -10.21 -0.04
C GLY A 46 -1.24 -9.29 0.50
N ASN A 47 -0.34 -8.77 -0.35
CA ASN A 47 0.66 -7.79 0.08
C ASN A 47 0.02 -6.42 0.37
N LEU A 48 0.59 -5.72 1.36
CA LEU A 48 0.20 -4.36 1.71
C LEU A 48 1.20 -3.36 1.15
N ILE A 49 0.76 -2.49 0.26
CA ILE A 49 1.57 -1.41 -0.32
C ILE A 49 1.33 -0.14 0.47
N LYS A 50 2.42 0.44 0.99
CA LYS A 50 2.45 1.80 1.54
C LYS A 50 2.76 2.76 0.40
N VAL A 51 1.89 3.73 0.19
CA VAL A 51 2.04 4.80 -0.80
C VAL A 51 2.24 6.11 -0.05
N GLU A 52 3.38 6.75 -0.25
CA GLU A 52 3.73 8.04 0.32
C GLU A 52 3.74 9.08 -0.80
N ARG A 53 2.82 10.03 -0.69
CA ARG A 53 2.68 11.13 -1.64
C ARG A 53 2.99 12.45 -0.94
N ASN A 54 3.83 13.26 -1.58
CA ASN A 54 4.06 14.64 -1.20
C ASN A 54 3.51 15.53 -2.33
N ASP A 55 2.56 16.40 -2.00
CA ASP A 55 1.95 17.33 -2.95
C ASP A 55 2.36 18.79 -2.73
N GLY A 56 3.38 19.01 -1.91
CA GLY A 56 3.87 20.35 -1.56
C GLY A 56 3.14 21.01 -0.40
N THR A 57 1.92 20.56 -0.08
CA THR A 57 1.15 21.04 1.10
C THR A 57 1.26 20.08 2.27
N GLY A 58 1.43 18.80 2.00
CA GLY A 58 1.54 17.78 3.03
C GLY A 58 2.10 16.46 2.53
N LYS A 59 2.49 15.61 3.49
CA LYS A 59 2.82 14.21 3.25
C LYS A 59 1.61 13.36 3.60
N TYR A 60 1.15 12.57 2.63
CA TYR A 60 0.03 11.66 2.79
C TYR A 60 0.53 10.22 2.66
N THR A 61 0.27 9.42 3.69
CA THR A 61 0.53 7.98 3.67
C THR A 61 -0.80 7.26 3.52
N THR A 62 -0.94 6.46 2.46
CA THR A 62 -2.07 5.55 2.29
C THR A 62 -1.57 4.11 2.20
N TYR A 63 -2.39 3.17 2.66
CA TYR A 63 -2.11 1.74 2.59
C TYR A 63 -3.11 1.08 1.64
N ARG A 64 -2.62 0.25 0.72
CA ARG A 64 -3.44 -0.44 -0.28
C ARG A 64 -3.13 -1.93 -0.30
N ILE A 65 -4.15 -2.78 -0.32
CA ILE A 65 -3.95 -4.22 -0.39
C ILE A 65 -3.97 -4.72 -1.83
N VAL A 66 -3.03 -5.57 -2.18
CA VAL A 66 -2.98 -6.17 -3.52
C VAL A 66 -3.97 -7.33 -3.61
N VAL A 67 -4.77 -7.35 -4.66
CA VAL A 67 -5.72 -8.41 -5.02
C VAL A 67 -5.44 -8.90 -6.44
N GLU A 68 -5.91 -10.10 -6.79
CA GLU A 68 -5.81 -10.63 -8.15
C GLU A 68 -6.69 -9.89 -9.18
#